data_AF-A0A2N2RCQ3-F1
#
_entry.id   AF-A0A2N2RCQ3-F1
#
_cell.length_a   1.000
_cell.length_b   1.000
_cell.length_c   1.000
_cell.angle_alpha   90.00
_cell.angle_beta   90.00
_cell.angle_gamma   90.00
#
_symmetry.space_group_name_H-M   'P 1'
#
loop_
_entity.id
_entity.type
_entity.pdbx_description
1 polymer ?
#
loop_
_entity_poly.entity_id
_entity_poly.type
_entity_poly.pdbx_seq_one_letter_code
_entity_poly.pdbx_strand_id
1 'polypeptide(L)'
;MNHGIYRLVFNVERNAWVAVAECVRGRGKKSARKRVAAVVLGVAASFAALDGAWAARPVAAQLPVPSAVRPFVFAGSVDGGQPTTAMINGINTMTVTTQSRMLGLNFDSFDVGSDAAFVLKQPDALSRALFRIWDSNPSQIYGKVTANGQLY
;
A
#
# COMPACT_ATOMS: atom_id res chain seq x y z
N MET A 1 12.75 -51.17 -55.29
CA MET A 1 11.50 -51.86 -54.89
C MET A 1 11.71 -52.40 -53.49
N ASN A 2 11.27 -51.69 -52.44
CA ASN A 2 11.10 -52.16 -51.03
C ASN A 2 10.53 -51.02 -50.15
N HIS A 3 9.67 -50.17 -50.71
CA HIS A 3 9.08 -49.04 -49.98
C HIS A 3 7.67 -49.50 -49.52
N GLY A 4 7.45 -49.60 -48.21
CA GLY A 4 6.11 -49.92 -47.65
C GLY A 4 6.00 -51.15 -46.73
N ILE A 5 7.04 -51.98 -46.58
CA ILE A 5 6.92 -53.25 -45.81
C ILE A 5 6.77 -53.02 -44.29
N TYR A 6 7.29 -51.90 -43.79
CA TYR A 6 7.24 -51.56 -42.35
C TYR A 6 7.18 -50.06 -42.12
N ARG A 7 6.70 -49.66 -40.95
CA ARG A 7 6.72 -48.28 -40.45
C ARG A 7 7.59 -48.20 -39.19
N LEU A 8 8.36 -47.13 -39.06
CA LEU A 8 9.08 -46.81 -37.83
C LEU A 8 8.17 -46.01 -36.87
N VAL A 9 8.06 -46.50 -35.62
CA VAL A 9 7.36 -45.80 -34.53
C VAL A 9 8.33 -45.57 -33.38
N PHE A 10 8.38 -44.34 -32.87
CA PHE A 10 9.25 -43.98 -31.75
C PHE A 10 8.70 -44.54 -30.44
N ASN A 11 9.50 -45.33 -29.72
CA ASN A 11 9.16 -45.86 -28.40
C ASN A 11 9.86 -45.05 -27.31
N VAL A 12 9.07 -44.38 -26.47
CA VAL A 12 9.56 -43.50 -25.41
C VAL A 12 10.25 -44.28 -24.28
N GLU A 13 9.83 -45.51 -23.98
CA GLU A 13 10.43 -46.31 -22.89
C GLU A 13 11.83 -46.83 -23.26
N ARG A 14 12.06 -47.06 -24.55
CA ARG A 14 13.35 -47.53 -25.09
C ARG A 14 14.19 -46.42 -25.71
N ASN A 15 13.64 -45.21 -25.79
CA ASN A 15 14.23 -44.05 -26.46
C ASN A 15 14.79 -44.37 -27.86
N ALA A 16 14.07 -45.19 -28.64
CA ALA A 16 14.54 -45.73 -29.91
C ALA A 16 13.41 -45.87 -30.95
N TRP A 17 13.79 -45.90 -32.22
CA TRP A 17 12.87 -46.20 -33.33
C TRP A 17 12.71 -47.70 -33.49
N VAL A 18 11.47 -48.18 -33.40
CA VAL A 18 11.13 -49.59 -33.52
C VAL A 18 10.37 -49.80 -34.83
N ALA A 19 10.77 -50.81 -35.62
CA ALA A 19 10.05 -51.22 -36.82
C ALA A 19 8.77 -51.98 -36.44
N VAL A 20 7.64 -51.57 -37.01
CA VAL A 20 6.30 -52.11 -36.74
C VAL A 20 5.60 -52.37 -38.08
N ALA A 21 4.68 -53.33 -38.10
CA ALA A 21 3.83 -53.59 -39.27
C ALA A 21 3.07 -52.32 -39.71
N GLU A 22 2.91 -52.17 -41.02
CA GLU A 22 2.28 -50.99 -41.66
C GLU A 22 0.84 -50.72 -41.20
N CYS A 23 0.13 -51.75 -40.73
CA CYS A 23 -1.24 -51.68 -40.26
C CYS A 23 -1.40 -51.13 -38.84
N VAL A 24 -0.30 -50.82 -38.12
CA VAL A 24 -0.36 -50.37 -36.73
C VAL A 24 -0.48 -48.86 -36.61
N ARG A 25 -1.45 -48.39 -35.79
CA ARG A 25 -1.66 -46.97 -35.49
C ARG A 25 -0.61 -46.46 -34.48
N GLY A 26 0.09 -45.39 -34.83
CA GLY A 26 0.97 -44.67 -33.91
C GLY A 26 0.21 -43.77 -32.94
N ARG A 27 0.70 -43.61 -31.70
CA ARG A 27 0.12 -42.72 -30.69
C ARG A 27 0.33 -41.25 -31.11
N GLY A 28 -0.75 -40.48 -31.22
CA GLY A 28 -0.67 -39.04 -31.54
C GLY A 28 0.05 -38.22 -30.46
N LYS A 29 0.54 -37.03 -30.82
CA LYS A 29 1.16 -36.09 -29.88
C LYS A 29 0.17 -35.75 -28.74
N LYS A 30 0.53 -36.03 -27.49
CA LYS A 30 -0.25 -35.56 -26.33
C LYS A 30 -0.30 -34.02 -26.41
N SER A 31 -1.50 -33.44 -26.40
CA SER A 31 -1.65 -32.00 -26.52
C SER A 31 -1.01 -31.30 -25.33
N ALA A 32 0.12 -30.61 -25.57
CA ALA A 32 0.81 -29.78 -24.57
C ALA A 32 0.03 -28.52 -24.18
N ARG A 33 -1.19 -28.35 -24.70
CA ARG A 33 -2.03 -27.15 -24.56
C ARG A 33 -2.41 -26.83 -23.12
N LYS A 34 -2.37 -27.81 -22.21
CA LYS A 34 -2.68 -27.62 -20.79
C LYS A 34 -1.51 -27.18 -19.91
N ARG A 35 -0.25 -27.19 -20.40
CA ARG A 35 0.92 -26.83 -19.58
C ARG A 35 1.43 -25.40 -19.78
N VAL A 36 1.11 -24.77 -20.91
CA VAL A 36 1.54 -23.38 -21.20
C VAL A 36 0.73 -22.37 -20.38
N ALA A 37 -0.56 -22.63 -20.15
CA ALA A 37 -1.43 -21.75 -19.35
C ALA A 37 -0.95 -21.59 -17.90
N ALA A 38 -0.33 -22.62 -17.31
CA ALA A 38 0.14 -22.58 -15.93
C ALA A 38 1.43 -21.76 -15.75
N VAL A 39 2.28 -21.67 -16.78
CA VAL A 39 3.56 -20.94 -16.71
C VAL A 39 3.39 -19.43 -16.91
N VAL A 40 2.45 -19.02 -17.77
CA VAL A 40 2.19 -17.59 -18.04
C VAL A 40 1.56 -16.89 -16.82
N LEU A 41 0.72 -17.59 -16.05
CA LEU A 41 0.13 -17.06 -14.80
C LEU A 41 1.16 -16.86 -13.68
N GLY A 42 2.24 -17.65 -13.65
CA GLY A 42 3.28 -17.54 -12.61
C GLY A 42 4.20 -16.33 -12.79
N VAL A 43 4.44 -15.91 -14.04
CA VAL A 43 5.35 -14.79 -14.35
C VAL A 43 4.65 -13.43 -14.21
N ALA A 44 3.34 -13.35 -14.48
CA ALA A 44 2.58 -12.12 -14.24
C ALA A 44 2.44 -11.78 -12.74
N ALA A 45 2.33 -12.80 -11.89
CA ALA A 45 2.24 -12.60 -10.43
C ALA A 45 3.56 -12.14 -9.78
N SER A 46 4.70 -12.33 -10.45
CA SER A 46 6.02 -11.94 -9.94
C SER A 46 6.43 -10.52 -10.31
N PHE A 47 5.80 -9.89 -11.30
CA PHE A 47 6.03 -8.48 -11.64
C PHE A 47 5.18 -7.49 -10.83
N ALA A 48 4.02 -7.91 -10.31
CA ALA A 48 3.18 -7.07 -9.45
C ALA A 48 3.76 -6.84 -8.03
N ALA A 49 4.88 -7.49 -7.69
CA ALA A 49 5.55 -7.37 -6.39
C ALA A 49 6.73 -6.38 -6.41
N LEU A 50 7.01 -5.73 -7.55
CA LEU A 50 8.09 -4.74 -7.70
C LEU A 50 7.60 -3.30 -7.85
N ASP A 51 6.30 -3.06 -7.71
CA ASP A 51 5.81 -1.70 -7.53
C ASP A 51 6.30 -1.23 -6.17
N GLY A 52 7.28 -0.31 -6.19
CA GLY A 52 7.69 0.42 -5.00
C GLY A 52 6.44 0.86 -4.26
N ALA A 53 6.36 0.53 -2.97
CA ALA A 53 5.19 0.77 -2.15
C ALA A 53 4.97 2.28 -1.99
N TRP A 54 4.40 2.92 -3.00
CA TRP A 54 3.75 4.20 -2.87
C TRP A 54 2.56 3.94 -1.96
N ALA A 55 2.63 4.48 -0.74
CA ALA A 55 1.60 4.31 0.28
C ALA A 55 0.21 4.45 -0.36
N ALA A 56 -0.63 3.43 -0.18
CA ALA A 56 -1.97 3.39 -0.75
C ALA A 56 -2.71 4.68 -0.38
N ARG A 57 -3.41 5.28 -1.35
CA ARG A 57 -4.16 6.53 -1.13
C ARG A 57 -5.08 6.37 0.08
N PRO A 58 -5.23 7.41 0.93
CA PRO A 58 -6.03 7.30 2.13
C PRO A 58 -7.50 7.26 1.72
N VAL A 59 -8.33 6.60 2.53
CA VAL A 59 -9.79 6.62 2.32
C VAL A 59 -10.31 8.06 2.41
N ALA A 60 -11.38 8.38 1.69
CA ALA A 60 -11.88 9.76 1.56
C ALA A 60 -12.13 10.46 2.91
N ALA A 61 -12.55 9.72 3.94
CA ALA A 61 -12.82 10.22 5.29
C ALA A 61 -11.64 10.08 6.27
N GLN A 62 -10.44 9.72 5.81
CA GLN A 62 -9.29 9.49 6.70
C GLN A 62 -8.94 10.77 7.47
N LEU A 63 -8.83 10.63 8.79
CA LEU A 63 -8.36 11.68 9.70
C LEU A 63 -6.97 11.34 10.24
N PRO A 64 -6.17 12.35 10.64
CA PRO A 64 -4.89 12.10 11.29
C PRO A 64 -5.06 11.35 12.61
N VAL A 65 -4.05 10.58 13.00
CA VAL A 65 -4.08 9.73 14.20
C VAL A 65 -3.08 10.28 15.24
N PRO A 66 -3.55 10.96 16.30
CA PRO A 66 -2.68 11.45 17.38
C PRO A 66 -1.97 10.29 18.10
N SER A 67 -0.72 10.49 18.51
CA SER A 67 0.03 9.46 19.23
C SER A 67 -0.41 9.37 20.69
N ALA A 68 -0.96 8.24 21.11
CA ALA A 68 -1.30 8.00 22.51
C ALA A 68 -0.07 7.71 23.39
N VAL A 69 0.99 7.15 22.78
CA VAL A 69 2.23 6.76 23.50
C VAL A 69 3.11 7.97 23.78
N ARG A 70 3.16 8.92 22.84
CA ARG A 70 4.01 10.12 22.91
C ARG A 70 3.17 11.36 22.57
N PRO A 71 2.21 11.79 23.40
CA PRO A 71 1.25 12.83 22.99
C PRO A 71 1.89 14.18 22.63
N PHE A 72 3.02 14.53 23.26
CA PHE A 72 3.63 15.85 23.12
C PHE A 72 5.11 15.77 22.67
N VAL A 73 5.52 16.71 21.81
CA VAL A 73 6.94 16.93 21.45
C VAL A 73 7.58 17.88 22.45
N PHE A 74 6.89 18.97 22.75
CA PHE A 74 7.25 19.95 23.77
C PHE A 74 5.98 20.63 24.28
N ALA A 75 6.00 21.07 25.54
CA ALA A 75 4.92 21.81 26.16
C ALA A 75 5.28 23.30 26.18
N GLY A 76 4.58 24.12 25.39
CA GLY A 76 4.67 25.58 25.46
C GLY A 76 3.42 26.16 26.11
N SER A 77 3.16 25.78 27.36
CA SER A 77 2.09 26.43 28.11
C SER A 77 2.51 27.83 28.55
N VAL A 78 1.52 28.66 28.87
CA VAL A 78 1.73 30.02 29.37
C VAL A 78 2.42 30.02 30.75
N ASP A 79 2.42 28.89 31.48
CA ASP A 79 2.89 28.77 32.87
C ASP A 79 3.75 27.51 33.17
N GLY A 80 4.39 26.90 32.16
CA GLY A 80 5.31 25.75 32.34
C GLY A 80 4.67 24.37 32.57
N GLY A 81 3.34 24.25 32.58
CA GLY A 81 2.59 22.98 32.56
C GLY A 81 2.44 22.33 31.18
N GLN A 82 1.77 21.17 31.12
CA GLN A 82 1.38 20.51 29.87
C GLN A 82 0.50 21.43 29.01
N PRO A 83 0.56 21.36 27.67
CA PRO A 83 -0.23 22.23 26.83
C PRO A 83 -1.71 21.88 26.99
N THR A 84 -2.55 22.88 27.22
CA THR A 84 -4.00 22.69 27.24
C THR A 84 -4.50 22.51 25.82
N THR A 85 -4.85 21.26 25.47
CA THR A 85 -5.37 20.88 24.16
C THR A 85 -6.67 20.08 24.29
N ALA A 86 -7.70 20.49 23.55
CA ALA A 86 -8.92 19.74 23.37
C ALA A 86 -8.97 19.20 21.93
N MET A 87 -9.06 17.89 21.77
CA MET A 87 -9.19 17.23 20.47
C MET A 87 -10.61 16.66 20.33
N ILE A 88 -11.29 17.02 19.25
CA ILE A 88 -12.63 16.55 18.93
C ILE A 88 -12.58 15.91 17.54
N ASN A 89 -12.85 14.61 17.48
CA ASN A 89 -13.03 13.88 16.22
C ASN A 89 -14.52 13.79 15.89
N GLY A 90 -14.93 14.54 14.86
CA GLY A 90 -16.18 14.34 14.15
C GLY A 90 -16.06 13.23 13.10
N ILE A 91 -17.11 13.03 12.31
CA ILE A 91 -17.18 11.96 11.31
C ILE A 91 -16.07 12.09 10.25
N ASN A 92 -15.84 13.32 9.75
CA ASN A 92 -14.83 13.63 8.73
C ASN A 92 -13.99 14.86 9.11
N THR A 93 -14.05 15.30 10.37
CA THR A 93 -13.34 16.52 10.77
C THR A 93 -12.70 16.33 12.12
N MET A 94 -11.38 16.49 12.18
CA MET A 94 -10.66 16.59 13.44
C MET A 94 -10.43 18.06 13.77
N THR A 95 -10.91 18.49 14.94
CA THR A 95 -10.62 19.83 15.47
C THR A 95 -9.74 19.73 16.70
N VAL A 96 -8.60 20.41 16.66
CA VAL A 96 -7.69 20.58 17.80
C VAL A 96 -7.75 22.03 18.24
N THR A 97 -8.12 22.28 19.49
CA THR A 97 -8.11 23.63 20.08
C THR A 97 -7.06 23.69 21.17
N THR A 98 -6.21 24.71 21.16
CA THR A 98 -5.16 24.90 22.15
C THR A 98 -5.14 26.33 22.69
N GLN A 99 -4.82 26.48 23.97
CA GLN A 99 -4.50 27.79 24.56
C GLN A 99 -3.00 28.06 24.61
N SER A 100 -2.18 27.08 24.20
CA SER A 100 -0.73 27.19 24.18
C SER A 100 -0.27 27.96 22.95
N ARG A 101 0.54 29.00 23.15
CA ARG A 101 1.10 29.81 22.06
C ARG A 101 2.15 29.04 21.25
N MET A 102 2.82 28.08 21.90
CA MET A 102 3.70 27.12 21.26
C MET A 102 3.22 25.70 21.58
N LEU A 103 2.87 24.92 20.56
CA LEU A 103 2.35 23.58 20.71
C LEU A 103 3.22 22.57 19.95
N GLY A 104 3.63 21.49 20.60
CA GLY A 104 4.27 20.35 19.94
C GLY A 104 3.46 19.09 20.16
N LEU A 105 2.90 18.50 19.10
CA LEU A 105 2.14 17.24 19.17
C LEU A 105 2.82 16.16 18.35
N ASN A 106 2.75 14.91 18.81
CA ASN A 106 3.08 13.78 17.94
C ASN A 106 1.82 13.13 17.39
N PHE A 107 1.93 12.68 16.15
CA PHE A 107 0.96 11.87 15.45
C PHE A 107 1.62 10.54 15.08
N ASP A 108 0.88 9.44 15.18
CA ASP A 108 1.34 8.15 14.66
C ASP A 108 1.25 8.15 13.13
N SER A 109 0.22 8.79 12.56
CA SER A 109 0.11 9.09 11.13
C SER A 109 -0.62 10.43 10.92
N PHE A 110 -0.29 11.13 9.83
CA PHE A 110 -0.96 12.37 9.46
C PHE A 110 -1.41 12.33 8.01
N ASP A 111 -2.61 11.80 7.81
CA ASP A 111 -3.29 11.74 6.52
C ASP A 111 -4.63 12.45 6.60
N VAL A 112 -4.99 13.16 5.53
CA VAL A 112 -6.27 13.85 5.40
C VAL A 112 -6.89 13.44 4.08
N GLY A 113 -7.92 12.58 4.15
CA GLY A 113 -8.67 12.15 2.97
C GLY A 113 -9.38 13.30 2.25
N SER A 114 -9.81 13.09 1.00
CA SER A 114 -10.42 14.15 0.17
C SER A 114 -11.67 14.80 0.78
N ASP A 115 -12.42 14.04 1.55
CA ASP A 115 -13.66 14.46 2.21
C ASP A 115 -13.42 14.80 3.68
N ALA A 116 -12.14 14.80 4.12
CA ALA A 116 -11.75 15.06 5.49
C ALA A 116 -11.19 16.48 5.68
N ALA A 117 -11.31 16.98 6.90
CA ALA A 117 -10.76 18.27 7.30
C ALA A 117 -10.05 18.18 8.66
N PHE A 118 -8.90 18.82 8.76
CA PHE A 118 -8.19 19.06 10.00
C PHE A 118 -8.21 20.56 10.32
N VAL A 119 -8.65 20.92 11.52
CA VAL A 119 -8.74 22.32 11.95
C VAL A 119 -7.99 22.50 13.26
N LEU A 120 -6.98 23.38 13.26
CA LEU A 120 -6.26 23.81 14.44
C LEU A 120 -6.69 25.22 14.86
N LYS A 121 -7.20 25.35 16.08
CA LYS A 121 -7.57 26.62 16.71
C LYS A 121 -6.54 26.99 17.78
N GLN A 122 -5.70 27.96 17.46
CA GLN A 122 -4.64 28.51 18.30
C GLN A 122 -5.08 29.83 18.94
N PRO A 123 -4.39 30.32 19.99
CA PRO A 123 -4.74 31.57 20.67
C PRO A 123 -4.76 32.80 19.76
N ASP A 124 -3.77 32.93 18.89
CA ASP A 124 -3.61 34.07 17.98
C ASP A 124 -2.87 33.66 16.70
N ALA A 125 -2.77 34.58 15.73
CA ALA A 125 -2.09 34.32 14.46
C ALA A 125 -0.55 34.22 14.58
N LEU A 126 0.02 34.63 15.71
CA LEU A 126 1.47 34.54 15.99
C LEU A 126 1.86 33.20 16.64
N SER A 127 0.86 32.41 17.04
CA SER A 127 1.04 31.12 17.68
C SER A 127 1.63 30.10 16.70
N ARG A 128 2.42 29.16 17.23
CA ARG A 128 3.14 28.15 16.45
C ARG A 128 2.77 26.75 16.91
N ALA A 129 2.50 25.86 15.98
CA ALA A 129 2.30 24.45 16.23
C ALA A 129 3.28 23.62 15.40
N LEU A 130 3.92 22.65 16.03
CA LEU A 130 4.78 21.65 15.40
C LEU A 130 4.11 20.29 15.52
N PHE A 131 3.87 19.63 14.40
CA PHE A 131 3.42 18.25 14.35
C PHE A 131 4.58 17.34 13.94
N ARG A 132 4.88 16.36 14.78
CA ARG A 132 5.85 15.31 14.46
C ARG A 132 5.11 14.02 14.13
N ILE A 133 5.38 13.48 12.96
CA ILE A 133 4.75 12.25 12.46
C ILE A 133 5.70 11.07 12.71
N TRP A 134 5.18 9.99 13.29
CA TRP A 134 5.91 8.74 13.56
C TRP A 134 5.51 7.60 12.61
N ASP A 135 5.06 7.95 11.41
CA ASP A 135 4.88 7.02 10.31
C ASP A 135 6.15 6.96 9.46
N SER A 136 6.45 5.78 8.95
CA SER A 136 7.45 5.57 7.89
C SER A 136 6.95 6.07 6.52
N ASN A 137 5.64 6.13 6.33
CA ASN A 137 5.02 6.59 5.09
C ASN A 137 4.94 8.13 5.06
N PRO A 138 5.02 8.75 3.87
CA PRO A 138 4.81 10.18 3.73
C PRO A 138 3.36 10.56 4.01
N SER A 139 3.14 11.69 4.66
CA SER A 139 1.81 12.26 4.89
C SER A 139 1.07 12.56 3.59
N GLN A 140 -0.19 12.11 3.52
CA GLN A 140 -1.05 12.27 2.35
C GLN A 140 -2.22 13.20 2.66
N ILE A 141 -2.15 14.44 2.13
CA ILE A 141 -3.14 15.49 2.38
C ILE A 141 -3.91 15.77 1.08
N TYR A 142 -5.07 15.14 0.96
CA TYR A 142 -6.02 15.35 -0.15
C TYR A 142 -7.18 16.27 0.23
N GLY A 143 -7.50 16.35 1.52
CA GLY A 143 -8.55 17.21 2.05
C GLY A 143 -8.04 18.56 2.52
N LYS A 144 -8.68 19.12 3.55
CA LYS A 144 -8.39 20.47 4.05
C LYS A 144 -7.61 20.44 5.36
N VAL A 145 -6.58 21.28 5.45
CA VAL A 145 -5.84 21.55 6.68
C VAL A 145 -5.90 23.05 6.92
N THR A 146 -6.47 23.47 8.05
CA THR A 146 -6.65 24.89 8.39
C THR A 146 -6.10 25.17 9.77
N ALA A 147 -5.30 26.23 9.90
CA ALA A 147 -4.84 26.79 11.17
C ALA A 147 -4.99 28.31 11.12
N ASN A 148 -5.31 28.94 12.25
CA ASN A 148 -5.34 30.41 12.35
C ASN A 148 -3.96 31.03 12.63
N GLY A 149 -3.01 30.27 13.16
CA GLY A 149 -1.61 30.64 13.31
C GLY A 149 -0.69 29.83 12.39
N GLN A 150 0.56 29.64 12.82
CA GLN A 150 1.56 28.91 12.07
C GLN A 150 1.54 27.42 12.41
N LEU A 151 1.58 26.57 11.37
CA LEU A 151 1.64 25.12 11.47
C LEU A 151 2.87 24.60 10.73
N TYR A 152 3.62 23.72 11.39
CA TYR A 152 4.86 23.09 10.91
C TYR A 152 4.79 21.58 11.02
#